data_AF-A0A821QTM3-F1
#
_entry.id   AF-A0A821QTM3-F1
#
_cell.length_a   1.000
_cell.length_b   1.000
_cell.length_c   1.000
_cell.angle_alpha   90.00
_cell.angle_beta   90.00
_cell.angle_gamma   90.00
#
_symmetry.space_group_name_H-M   'P 1'
#
loop_
_entity.id
_entity.type
_entity.pdbx_description
1 polymer ?
#
loop_
_entity_poly.entity_id
_entity_poly.type
_entity_poly.pdbx_seq_one_letter_code
_entity_poly.pdbx_strand_id
1 'polypeptide(L)'
;MAHTALDDEEIKEYFDTPDELDQKIKILADFIRNAKYFIVYTGAGISTAAGINDFRGPTGVWTARAKGIAPPPRTVLSPEPTLTHMAFVELMKSDYLK
;
A
#
# COMPACT_ATOMS: atom_id res chain seq x y z
N MET A 1 -10.83 16.13 -13.27
CA MET A 1 -10.40 14.90 -12.56
C MET A 1 -9.05 14.36 -13.04
N ALA A 2 -8.57 14.66 -14.26
CA ALA A 2 -7.17 14.42 -14.64
C ALA A 2 -6.18 15.48 -14.09
N HIS A 3 -6.70 16.60 -13.59
CA HIS A 3 -5.90 17.69 -13.00
C HIS A 3 -5.34 17.38 -11.60
N THR A 4 -5.68 16.23 -11.01
CA THR A 4 -5.11 15.75 -9.74
C THR A 4 -4.06 14.66 -9.97
N ALA A 5 -3.60 14.51 -11.20
CA ALA A 5 -2.51 13.61 -11.52
C ALA A 5 -1.23 14.20 -10.94
N LEU A 6 -0.51 13.36 -10.21
CA LEU A 6 0.79 13.69 -9.64
C LEU A 6 1.80 13.87 -10.79
N ASP A 7 2.77 14.76 -10.62
CA ASP A 7 3.88 14.87 -11.57
C ASP A 7 4.86 13.69 -11.44
N ASP A 8 5.81 13.59 -12.38
CA ASP A 8 6.75 12.46 -12.40
C ASP A 8 7.69 12.43 -11.17
N GLU A 9 7.86 13.55 -10.47
CA GLU A 9 8.65 13.63 -9.23
C GLU A 9 7.82 13.11 -8.04
N GLU A 10 6.54 13.44 -7.98
CA GLU A 10 5.58 12.97 -6.97
C GLU A 10 5.23 11.49 -7.10
N ILE A 11 5.34 10.89 -8.29
CA ILE A 11 5.05 9.46 -8.55
C ILE A 11 6.29 8.58 -8.33
N LYS A 12 7.47 9.18 -8.12
CA LYS A 12 8.71 8.44 -7.94
C LYS A 12 8.60 7.48 -6.74
N GLU A 13 8.89 6.20 -6.98
CA GLU A 13 9.00 5.21 -5.92
C GLU A 13 10.34 5.33 -5.20
N TYR A 14 10.32 5.18 -3.88
CA TYR A 14 11.49 5.19 -3.02
C TYR A 14 11.63 3.83 -2.35
N PHE A 15 12.85 3.30 -2.37
CA PHE A 15 13.18 1.99 -1.81
C PHE A 15 14.30 2.17 -0.79
N ASP A 16 14.00 1.88 0.47
CA ASP A 16 15.00 1.81 1.53
C ASP A 16 16.00 0.69 1.25
N THR A 17 17.24 0.84 1.71
CA THR A 17 18.19 -0.27 1.71
C THR A 17 17.73 -1.38 2.66
N PRO A 18 18.19 -2.64 2.50
CA PRO A 18 17.78 -3.74 3.38
C PRO A 18 18.02 -3.45 4.87
N ASP A 19 19.14 -2.81 5.22
CA ASP A 19 19.48 -2.48 6.61
C ASP A 19 18.57 -1.38 7.18
N GLU A 20 18.30 -0.32 6.40
CA GLU A 20 17.38 0.76 6.81
C GLU A 20 15.96 0.21 7.00
N LEU A 21 15.52 -0.68 6.10
CA LEU A 21 14.21 -1.32 6.17
C LEU A 21 14.09 -2.17 7.45
N ASP A 22 15.07 -3.02 7.75
CA ASP A 22 15.08 -3.85 8.96
C ASP A 22 15.04 -3.01 10.23
N GLN A 23 15.82 -1.91 10.28
CA GLN A 23 15.80 -0.96 11.39
C GLN A 23 14.42 -0.31 11.57
N LYS A 24 13.82 0.20 10.49
CA LYS A 24 12.48 0.82 10.52
C LYS A 24 11.41 -0.17 10.95
N ILE A 25 11.47 -1.43 10.50
CA ILE A 25 10.54 -2.49 10.89
C ILE A 25 10.65 -2.79 12.40
N LYS A 26 11.86 -2.88 12.95
CA LYS A 26 12.07 -3.09 14.40
C LYS A 26 11.45 -1.97 15.22
N ILE A 27 11.69 -0.71 14.82
CA ILE A 27 11.11 0.47 15.48
C ILE A 27 9.57 0.43 15.40
N LEU A 28 9.00 0.13 14.23
CA LEU A 28 7.55 0.00 14.07
C LEU A 28 6.96 -1.09 14.96
N ALA A 29 7.61 -2.25 15.05
CA ALA A 29 7.17 -3.34 15.91
C ALA A 29 7.15 -2.92 17.38
N ASP A 30 8.14 -2.16 17.83
CA ASP A 30 8.17 -1.62 19.19
C ASP A 30 7.07 -0.58 19.43
N PHE A 31 6.77 0.28 18.44
CA PHE A 31 5.65 1.20 18.54
C PHE A 31 4.31 0.48 18.65
N ILE A 32 4.08 -0.57 17.85
CA ILE A 32 2.85 -1.36 17.91
C ILE A 32 2.71 -2.05 19.28
N ARG A 33 3.79 -2.65 19.81
CA ARG A 33 3.75 -3.35 21.11
C ARG A 33 3.44 -2.42 22.28
N ASN A 34 3.92 -1.18 22.22
CA ASN A 34 3.79 -0.21 23.31
C ASN A 34 2.59 0.74 23.15
N ALA A 35 1.90 0.71 22.01
CA ALA A 35 0.74 1.56 21.76
C ALA A 35 -0.46 1.11 22.60
N LYS A 36 -1.11 2.07 23.28
CA LYS A 36 -2.41 1.82 23.95
C LYS A 36 -3.53 1.58 22.94
N TYR A 37 -3.46 2.28 21.80
CA TYR A 37 -4.40 2.17 20.69
C TYR A 37 -3.61 2.26 19.38
N PHE A 38 -3.56 1.16 18.64
CA PHE A 38 -2.97 1.11 17.32
C PHE A 38 -4.09 1.11 16.27
N ILE A 39 -4.04 2.09 15.36
CA ILE A 39 -5.02 2.30 14.30
C ILE A 39 -4.28 2.26 12.96
N VAL A 40 -4.83 1.52 12.00
CA VAL A 40 -4.26 1.40 10.66
C VAL A 40 -5.15 2.13 9.65
N TYR A 41 -4.54 3.03 8.88
CA TYR A 41 -5.16 3.62 7.69
C TYR A 41 -4.60 2.94 6.46
N THR A 42 -5.47 2.37 5.62
CA THR A 42 -5.07 1.66 4.40
C THR A 42 -5.52 2.40 3.15
N GLY A 43 -4.86 2.12 2.03
CA GLY A 43 -5.24 2.61 0.71
C GLY A 43 -5.06 1.51 -0.33
N ALA A 44 -5.24 1.85 -1.60
CA ALA A 44 -5.18 0.87 -2.70
C ALA A 44 -3.84 0.11 -2.79
N GLY A 45 -2.75 0.68 -2.28
CA GLY A 45 -1.40 0.10 -2.33
C GLY A 45 -1.29 -1.29 -1.70
N ILE A 46 -2.06 -1.62 -0.66
CA ILE A 46 -1.96 -2.95 -0.01
C ILE A 46 -2.59 -4.08 -0.86
N SER A 47 -3.34 -3.72 -1.90
CA SER A 47 -4.06 -4.64 -2.79
C SER A 47 -3.38 -4.79 -4.16
N THR A 48 -2.31 -4.05 -4.45
CA THR A 48 -1.56 -4.15 -5.71
C THR A 48 -0.95 -5.54 -5.90
N ALA A 49 -0.46 -6.15 -4.82
CA ALA A 49 0.04 -7.53 -4.82
C ALA A 49 -1.05 -8.57 -5.10
N ALA A 50 -2.33 -8.22 -4.92
CA ALA A 50 -3.47 -9.04 -5.32
C ALA A 50 -3.94 -8.74 -6.77
N GLY A 51 -3.15 -8.02 -7.58
CA GLY A 51 -3.51 -7.68 -8.96
C GLY A 51 -4.59 -6.62 -9.11
N ILE A 52 -4.88 -5.85 -8.05
CA ILE A 52 -5.76 -4.69 -8.08
C ILE A 52 -4.90 -3.42 -8.23
N ASN A 53 -5.00 -2.74 -9.37
CA ASN A 53 -4.23 -1.53 -9.61
C ASN A 53 -4.55 -0.43 -8.59
N ASP A 54 -3.53 0.31 -8.17
CA ASP A 54 -3.73 1.51 -7.39
C ASP A 54 -4.26 2.67 -8.26
N PHE A 55 -4.42 3.82 -7.63
CA PHE A 55 -4.92 5.01 -8.30
C PHE A 55 -3.83 5.94 -8.83
N ARG A 56 -2.71 6.09 -8.13
CA ARG A 56 -1.75 7.21 -8.33
C ARG A 56 -0.29 6.79 -8.35
N GLY A 57 0.03 5.51 -8.24
CA GLY A 57 1.38 5.01 -8.44
C GLY A 57 1.82 5.11 -9.91
N PRO A 58 3.04 4.66 -10.24
CA PRO A 58 3.58 4.72 -11.60
C PRO A 58 2.66 4.12 -12.67
N THR A 59 1.93 3.07 -12.31
CA THR A 59 0.97 2.36 -13.17
C THR A 59 -0.48 2.57 -12.72
N GLY A 60 -0.74 3.55 -11.85
CA GLY A 60 -2.05 3.80 -11.28
C GLY A 60 -3.09 4.24 -12.33
N VAL A 61 -4.37 3.99 -12.03
CA VAL A 61 -5.49 4.29 -12.95
C VAL A 61 -5.54 5.77 -13.37
N TRP A 62 -5.30 6.70 -12.43
CA TRP A 62 -5.31 8.13 -12.72
C TRP A 62 -4.01 8.59 -13.39
N THR A 63 -2.88 7.97 -13.06
CA THR A 63 -1.59 8.20 -13.72
C THR A 63 -1.68 7.84 -15.20
N ALA A 64 -2.18 6.65 -15.53
CA ALA A 64 -2.38 6.20 -16.91
C ALA A 64 -3.33 7.13 -17.67
N ARG A 65 -4.47 7.49 -17.05
CA ARG A 65 -5.46 8.40 -17.65
C ARG A 65 -4.87 9.79 -17.94
N ALA A 66 -4.03 10.32 -17.06
CA ALA A 66 -3.39 11.61 -17.25
C ALA A 66 -2.35 11.58 -18.38
N LYS A 67 -1.64 10.46 -18.54
CA LYS A 67 -0.70 10.22 -19.65
C LYS A 67 -1.39 9.87 -20.97
N GLY A 68 -2.73 9.78 -21.00
CA GLY A 68 -3.50 9.38 -22.18
C GLY A 68 -3.32 7.91 -22.57
N ILE A 69 -2.83 7.08 -21.64
CA ILE A 69 -2.57 5.65 -21.84
C ILE A 69 -3.72 4.86 -21.21
N ALA A 70 -4.07 3.72 -21.80
CA ALA A 70 -5.03 2.81 -21.18
C ALA A 70 -4.52 2.37 -19.78
N PRO A 71 -5.38 2.33 -18.75
CA PRO A 71 -4.97 1.81 -17.46
C PRO A 71 -4.56 0.34 -17.61
N PRO A 72 -3.62 -0.14 -16.79
CA PRO A 72 -3.27 -1.55 -16.80
C PRO A 72 -4.55 -2.40 -16.62
N PRO A 73 -4.69 -3.50 -17.38
CA PRO A 73 -5.84 -4.36 -17.24
C PRO A 73 -5.92 -4.86 -15.80
N ARG A 74 -7.14 -5.04 -15.29
CA ARG A 74 -7.33 -5.72 -14.02
C ARG A 74 -6.87 -7.17 -14.22
N THR A 75 -5.80 -7.57 -13.52
CA THR A 75 -5.17 -8.87 -13.72
C THR A 75 -5.99 -10.02 -13.15
N VAL A 76 -6.87 -9.75 -12.17
CA VAL A 76 -7.71 -10.76 -11.54
C VAL A 76 -9.18 -10.34 -11.37
N LEU A 77 -10.09 -11.25 -11.74
CA LEU A 77 -11.54 -11.08 -11.52
C LEU A 77 -11.94 -11.38 -10.07
N SER A 78 -11.23 -12.27 -9.40
CA SER A 78 -11.44 -12.66 -7.99
C SER A 78 -10.12 -12.55 -7.22
N PRO A 79 -9.80 -11.37 -6.65
CA PRO A 79 -8.58 -11.17 -5.88
C PRO A 79 -8.69 -11.83 -4.50
N GLU A 80 -7.63 -12.51 -4.08
CA GLU A 80 -7.49 -13.02 -2.72
C GLU A 80 -6.87 -11.96 -1.79
N PRO A 81 -7.17 -11.96 -0.48
CA PRO A 81 -6.52 -11.08 0.48
C PRO A 81 -5.00 -11.22 0.46
N THR A 82 -4.27 -10.11 0.42
CA THR A 82 -2.80 -10.13 0.47
C THR A 82 -2.31 -10.48 1.88
N LEU A 83 -1.02 -10.82 2.00
CA LEU A 83 -0.38 -11.04 3.30
C LEU A 83 -0.59 -9.87 4.27
N THR A 84 -0.59 -8.63 3.79
CA THR A 84 -0.88 -7.45 4.61
C THR A 84 -2.29 -7.46 5.17
N HIS A 85 -3.30 -7.86 4.37
CA HIS A 85 -4.67 -8.01 4.87
C HIS A 85 -4.73 -9.09 5.96
N MET A 86 -4.09 -10.23 5.74
CA MET A 86 -4.09 -11.34 6.69
C MET A 86 -3.31 -11.01 7.97
N ALA A 87 -2.24 -10.21 7.87
CA ALA A 87 -1.50 -9.72 9.03
C ALA A 87 -2.36 -8.81 9.91
N PHE A 88 -3.19 -7.94 9.33
CA PHE A 88 -4.14 -7.15 10.12
C PHE A 88 -5.17 -8.03 10.82
N VAL A 89 -5.68 -9.07 10.15
CA VAL A 89 -6.57 -10.05 10.80
C VAL A 89 -5.90 -10.67 12.02
N GLU A 90 -4.62 -11.06 11.91
CA GLU A 90 -3.89 -11.65 13.04
C GLU A 90 -3.64 -10.65 14.17
N LEU A 91 -3.30 -9.40 13.83
CA LEU A 91 -3.14 -8.32 14.81
C LEU A 91 -4.46 -7.99 15.53
N MET A 92 -5.60 -8.09 14.85
CA MET A 92 -6.91 -7.96 15.48
C MET A 92 -7.22 -9.13 16.43
N LYS A 93 -6.93 -10.37 16.00
CA LYS A 93 -7.11 -11.56 16.83
C LYS A 93 -6.21 -11.55 18.08
N SER A 94 -5.05 -10.93 17.97
CA SER A 94 -4.08 -10.77 19.06
C SER A 94 -4.30 -9.50 19.90
N ASP A 95 -5.42 -8.79 19.72
CA ASP A 95 -5.82 -7.57 20.46
C ASP A 95 -4.86 -6.37 20.31
N TYR A 96 -3.95 -6.40 19.33
CA TYR A 96 -3.08 -5.27 19.00
C TYR A 96 -3.80 -4.22 18.15
N LEU A 97 -4.66 -4.66 17.22
CA LEU A 97 -5.43 -3.79 16.34
C LEU A 97 -6.91 -3.83 16.72
N LYS A 98 -7.51 -2.69 17.05
CA LYS A 98 -8.87 -2.58 17.58
C LYS A 98 -9.76 -1.75 16.67
#